data_AF-A0A414Q7G4-F1
#
_entry.id   AF-A0A414Q7G4-F1
#
_cell.length_a   1.000
_cell.length_b   1.000
_cell.length_c   1.000
_cell.angle_alpha   90.00
_cell.angle_beta   90.00
_cell.angle_gamma   90.00
#
_symmetry.space_group_name_H-M   'P 1'
#
loop_
_entity.id
_entity.type
_entity.pdbx_description
1 polymer ?
#
loop_
_entity_poly.entity_id
_entity_poly.type
_entity_poly.pdbx_seq_one_letter_code
_entity_poly.pdbx_strand_id
1 'polypeptide(L)'
;MDYKFLSNAETLPKRFIGDIASIKAGGDCPQEWSKYKTKDCQIPIYSNGTDNEGLYGYTKEPTILKRGITVAARGTIGYCTMRNGGYVPIIRLLAVTPNDIGGDVYLHQIFNRIKFRNDGSIQQQLTVPSLASIEIPYPNASTLKAFANITYPLIEKIKQNKIQIEELTMQRDELLPLLMNGQAMVNSDLAETGFILFCISSATKVCFQLIKSIIVNSVLIIAFYINP
;
A
#
# COMPACT_ATOMS: atom_id res chain seq x y z
N MET A 1 14.82 -16.96 -12.80
CA MET A 1 13.38 -17.10 -12.52
C MET A 1 12.68 -17.38 -13.83
N ASP A 2 11.86 -18.44 -13.91
CA ASP A 2 11.08 -18.74 -15.10
C ASP A 2 9.90 -17.75 -15.18
N TYR A 3 9.96 -16.81 -16.11
CA TYR A 3 8.98 -15.73 -16.27
C TYR A 3 7.71 -16.18 -17.03
N LYS A 4 7.51 -17.49 -17.26
CA LYS A 4 6.34 -18.08 -17.94
C LYS A 4 4.96 -17.65 -17.44
N PHE A 5 4.84 -17.14 -16.22
CA PHE A 5 3.57 -16.57 -15.76
C PHE A 5 3.16 -15.33 -16.59
N LEU A 6 4.13 -14.55 -17.06
CA LEU A 6 3.89 -13.33 -17.86
C LEU A 6 3.47 -13.66 -19.29
N SER A 7 3.95 -14.77 -19.85
CA SER A 7 3.58 -15.20 -21.21
C SER A 7 2.12 -15.69 -21.33
N ASN A 8 1.41 -15.85 -20.20
CA ASN A 8 0.04 -16.37 -20.19
C ASN A 8 -1.02 -15.31 -19.86
N ALA A 9 -0.66 -14.03 -19.77
CA ALA A 9 -1.59 -12.96 -19.38
C ALA A 9 -2.84 -12.88 -20.29
N GLU A 10 -2.68 -13.12 -21.60
CA GLU A 10 -3.78 -13.16 -22.57
C GLU A 10 -4.70 -14.39 -22.44
N THR A 11 -4.24 -15.43 -21.75
CA THR A 11 -4.95 -16.71 -21.58
C THR A 11 -5.60 -16.87 -20.20
N LEU A 12 -5.42 -15.89 -19.31
CA LEU A 12 -6.00 -15.96 -17.98
C LEU A 12 -7.53 -15.86 -18.05
N PRO A 13 -8.26 -16.67 -17.26
CA PRO A 13 -9.70 -16.57 -17.20
C PRO A 13 -10.09 -15.19 -16.65
N LYS A 14 -11.08 -14.57 -17.30
CA LYS A 14 -11.65 -13.32 -16.84
C LYS A 14 -12.68 -13.59 -15.74
N ARG A 15 -12.72 -12.70 -14.75
CA ARG A 15 -13.63 -12.74 -13.60
C ARG A 15 -14.08 -11.33 -13.24
N PHE A 16 -15.32 -11.19 -12.80
CA PHE A 16 -15.77 -9.95 -12.19
C PHE A 16 -15.18 -9.81 -10.79
N ILE A 17 -14.84 -8.59 -10.40
CA ILE A 17 -14.28 -8.33 -9.07
C ILE A 17 -15.24 -8.76 -7.96
N GLY A 18 -16.55 -8.59 -8.17
CA GLY A 18 -17.58 -9.03 -7.22
C GLY A 18 -17.59 -10.54 -6.94
N ASP A 19 -17.08 -11.35 -7.87
CA ASP A 19 -17.03 -12.82 -7.71
C ASP A 19 -15.79 -13.28 -6.92
N ILE A 20 -14.72 -12.48 -6.95
CA ILE A 20 -13.40 -12.83 -6.39
C ILE A 20 -13.08 -12.07 -5.10
N ALA A 21 -13.89 -11.07 -4.73
CA ALA A 21 -13.69 -10.25 -3.56
C ALA A 21 -15.01 -9.74 -2.96
N SER A 22 -15.06 -9.66 -1.63
CA SER A 22 -16.11 -8.94 -0.92
C SER A 22 -15.79 -7.44 -0.93
N ILE A 23 -16.77 -6.61 -1.32
CA ILE A 23 -16.63 -5.15 -1.36
C ILE A 23 -17.62 -4.52 -0.39
N LYS A 24 -17.13 -3.71 0.55
CA LYS A 24 -17.95 -2.96 1.51
C LYS A 24 -17.65 -1.47 1.44
N ALA A 25 -18.68 -0.65 1.33
CA ALA A 25 -18.52 0.80 1.42
C ALA A 25 -18.42 1.25 2.89
N GLY A 26 -17.49 2.14 3.18
CA GLY A 26 -17.33 2.77 4.49
C GLY A 26 -18.54 3.60 4.90
N GLY A 27 -18.89 3.53 6.18
CA GLY A 27 -20.00 4.27 6.77
C GLY A 27 -19.60 5.67 7.24
N ASP A 28 -20.34 6.19 8.21
CA ASP A 28 -19.99 7.43 8.89
C ASP A 28 -18.82 7.21 9.86
N CYS A 29 -18.19 8.31 10.29
CA CYS A 29 -17.15 8.25 11.30
C CYS A 29 -17.75 7.71 12.62
N PRO A 30 -17.09 6.77 13.31
CA PRO A 30 -17.48 6.34 14.65
C PRO A 30 -17.65 7.53 15.60
N GLN A 31 -18.61 7.46 16.52
CA GLN A 31 -18.82 8.54 17.51
C GLN A 31 -17.63 8.65 18.47
N GLU A 32 -17.11 7.51 18.91
CA GLU A 32 -15.93 7.44 19.78
C GLU A 32 -14.67 7.22 18.94
N TRP A 33 -13.93 8.30 18.72
CA TRP A 33 -12.66 8.27 18.02
C TRP A 33 -11.70 9.36 18.52
N SER A 34 -10.42 9.18 18.24
CA SER A 34 -9.36 10.15 18.56
C SER A 34 -8.43 10.35 17.37
N LYS A 35 -7.81 11.53 17.30
CA LYS A 35 -6.85 11.81 16.22
C LYS A 35 -5.58 10.95 16.32
N TYR A 36 -5.16 10.65 17.55
CA TYR A 36 -3.96 9.88 17.88
C TYR A 36 -4.33 8.62 18.65
N LYS A 37 -3.46 7.61 18.68
CA LYS A 37 -3.69 6.39 19.45
C LYS A 37 -3.81 6.70 20.94
N THR A 38 -4.79 6.10 21.61
CA THR A 38 -4.99 6.17 23.06
C THR A 38 -5.18 4.76 23.62
N LYS A 39 -5.22 4.59 24.95
CA LYS A 39 -5.47 3.26 25.56
C LYS A 39 -6.72 2.57 24.99
N ASP A 40 -7.76 3.34 24.70
CA ASP A 40 -9.04 2.81 24.20
C ASP A 40 -9.13 2.84 22.67
N CYS A 41 -8.56 3.85 22.01
CA CYS A 41 -8.63 4.04 20.56
C CYS A 41 -7.33 3.61 19.89
N GLN A 42 -7.27 2.34 19.48
CA GLN A 42 -6.10 1.73 18.83
C GLN A 42 -6.34 1.36 17.36
N ILE A 43 -7.60 1.27 16.94
CA ILE A 43 -8.01 0.76 15.63
C ILE A 43 -8.01 1.89 14.60
N PRO A 44 -7.24 1.81 13.50
CA PRO A 44 -7.16 2.89 12.53
C PRO A 44 -8.48 3.08 11.77
N ILE A 45 -8.81 4.34 11.55
CA ILE A 45 -9.90 4.80 10.69
C ILE A 45 -9.29 5.34 9.41
N TYR A 46 -9.76 4.88 8.26
CA TYR A 46 -9.29 5.34 6.95
C TYR A 46 -10.40 6.04 6.18
N SER A 47 -10.05 7.16 5.54
CA SER A 47 -10.92 7.97 4.69
C SER A 47 -10.42 7.98 3.23
N ASN A 48 -11.08 8.73 2.35
CA ASN A 48 -10.65 8.90 0.95
C ASN A 48 -9.48 9.89 0.77
N GLY A 49 -8.82 10.32 1.85
CA GLY A 49 -7.62 11.15 1.74
C GLY A 49 -6.41 10.34 1.24
N THR A 50 -5.44 11.04 0.65
CA THR A 50 -4.13 10.47 0.30
C THR A 50 -3.08 10.72 1.38
N ASP A 51 -3.27 11.76 2.18
CA ASP A 51 -2.35 12.15 3.24
C ASP A 51 -2.26 11.06 4.30
N ASN A 52 -1.03 10.71 4.68
CA ASN A 52 -0.74 9.58 5.56
C ASN A 52 -1.49 8.29 5.18
N GLU A 53 -1.53 8.00 3.88
CA GLU A 53 -2.27 6.87 3.31
C GLU A 53 -3.74 6.84 3.74
N GLY A 54 -4.36 8.02 3.88
CA GLY A 54 -5.77 8.18 4.23
C GLY A 54 -6.11 7.97 5.70
N LEU A 55 -5.12 7.87 6.59
CA LEU A 55 -5.34 7.74 8.03
C LEU A 55 -6.07 8.98 8.57
N TYR A 56 -7.29 8.76 9.05
CA TYR A 56 -8.13 9.81 9.61
C TYR A 56 -7.90 9.98 11.11
N GLY A 57 -7.89 8.86 11.84
CA GLY A 57 -7.76 8.78 13.30
C GLY A 57 -7.87 7.33 13.77
N TYR A 58 -8.26 7.13 15.04
CA TYR A 58 -8.36 5.82 15.68
C TYR A 58 -9.68 5.66 16.45
N THR A 59 -10.22 4.45 16.51
CA THR A 59 -11.41 4.07 17.27
C THR A 59 -11.16 2.79 18.09
N LYS A 60 -12.19 2.29 18.78
CA LYS A 60 -12.13 1.13 19.65
C LYS A 60 -12.24 -0.20 18.88
N GLU A 61 -13.17 -0.26 17.93
CA GLU A 61 -13.60 -1.52 17.31
C GLU A 61 -13.46 -1.46 15.78
N PRO A 62 -12.87 -2.48 15.14
CA PRO A 62 -12.77 -2.56 13.69
C PRO A 62 -14.07 -3.05 13.04
N THR A 63 -14.35 -2.60 11.82
CA THR A 63 -15.46 -3.13 11.00
C THR A 63 -14.98 -4.01 9.86
N ILE A 64 -13.70 -3.93 9.51
CA ILE A 64 -13.01 -4.83 8.58
C ILE A 64 -11.90 -5.53 9.33
N LEU A 65 -12.01 -6.86 9.45
CA LEU A 65 -11.05 -7.69 10.20
C LEU A 65 -9.97 -8.28 9.30
N LYS A 66 -10.30 -8.56 8.04
CA LYS A 66 -9.43 -9.27 7.10
C LYS A 66 -8.51 -8.30 6.36
N ARG A 67 -7.36 -8.83 5.93
CA ARG A 67 -6.43 -8.16 5.03
C ARG A 67 -7.10 -7.91 3.68
N GLY A 68 -6.81 -6.76 3.07
CA GLY A 68 -7.43 -6.35 1.82
C GLY A 68 -6.88 -5.02 1.31
N ILE A 69 -7.71 -4.30 0.56
CA ILE A 69 -7.36 -3.04 -0.08
C ILE A 69 -8.46 -2.02 0.21
N THR A 70 -8.07 -0.78 0.48
CA THR A 70 -9.01 0.34 0.43
C THR A 70 -8.91 1.05 -0.91
N VAL A 71 -10.03 1.44 -1.52
CA VAL A 71 -10.10 2.22 -2.76
C VAL A 71 -10.95 3.47 -2.52
N ALA A 72 -10.39 4.64 -2.78
CA ALA A 72 -11.07 5.92 -2.64
C ALA A 72 -12.24 6.02 -3.62
N ALA A 73 -13.42 6.30 -3.08
CA ALA A 73 -14.66 6.43 -3.83
C ALA A 73 -15.03 7.87 -4.19
N ARG A 74 -14.46 8.85 -3.47
CA ARG A 74 -14.79 10.28 -3.58
C ARG A 74 -13.52 11.10 -3.48
N GLY A 75 -13.48 12.25 -4.14
CA GLY A 75 -12.30 13.11 -4.16
C GLY A 75 -11.17 12.46 -4.95
N THR A 76 -10.25 11.75 -4.28
CA THR A 76 -9.09 11.09 -4.90
C THR A 76 -9.45 9.72 -5.51
N ILE A 77 -10.48 9.69 -6.36
CA ILE A 77 -11.09 8.45 -6.85
C ILE A 77 -10.05 7.50 -7.44
N GLY A 78 -10.09 6.25 -6.99
CA GLY A 78 -9.18 5.20 -7.43
C GLY A 78 -7.86 5.12 -6.69
N TYR A 79 -7.52 6.10 -5.84
CA TYR A 79 -6.40 5.94 -4.93
C TYR A 79 -6.61 4.70 -4.06
N CYS A 80 -5.63 3.80 -4.05
CA CYS A 80 -5.76 2.54 -3.35
C CYS A 80 -4.55 2.23 -2.46
N THR A 81 -4.80 1.49 -1.38
CA THR A 81 -3.77 1.14 -0.40
C THR A 81 -4.07 -0.22 0.21
N MET A 82 -3.04 -1.06 0.34
CA MET A 82 -3.15 -2.34 1.05
C MET A 82 -3.33 -2.14 2.56
N ARG A 83 -4.18 -2.94 3.19
CA ARG A 83 -4.47 -2.90 4.64
C ARG A 83 -4.32 -4.29 5.24
N ASN A 84 -3.66 -4.39 6.39
CA ASN A 84 -3.45 -5.66 7.10
C ASN A 84 -4.72 -6.23 7.77
N GLY A 85 -5.85 -5.52 7.71
CA GLY A 85 -7.05 -5.82 8.48
C GLY A 85 -7.10 -5.05 9.80
N GLY A 86 -8.20 -5.19 10.55
CA GLY A 86 -8.43 -4.49 11.81
C GLY A 86 -8.55 -2.98 11.64
N TYR A 87 -9.50 -2.50 10.82
CA TYR A 87 -9.69 -1.08 10.56
C TYR A 87 -11.16 -0.70 10.32
N VAL A 88 -11.43 0.61 10.25
CA VAL A 88 -12.74 1.18 9.88
C VAL A 88 -12.62 2.09 8.66
N PRO A 89 -13.21 1.73 7.50
CA PRO A 89 -13.36 2.65 6.38
C PRO A 89 -14.53 3.61 6.61
N ILE A 90 -14.36 4.89 6.29
CA ILE A 90 -15.40 5.93 6.45
C ILE A 90 -15.61 6.72 5.15
N ILE A 91 -16.69 7.49 5.09
CA ILE A 91 -17.01 8.42 4.00
C ILE A 91 -17.05 7.69 2.65
N ARG A 92 -17.69 6.51 2.62
CA ARG A 92 -17.81 5.66 1.42
C ARG A 92 -16.48 5.12 0.87
N LEU A 93 -15.37 5.20 1.59
CA LEU A 93 -14.14 4.49 1.23
C LEU A 93 -14.45 3.00 1.01
N LEU A 94 -14.09 2.43 -0.14
CA LEU A 94 -14.41 1.04 -0.44
C LEU A 94 -13.36 0.14 0.19
N ALA A 95 -13.77 -0.83 1.00
CA ALA A 95 -12.94 -1.91 1.48
C ALA A 95 -13.16 -3.15 0.62
N VAL A 96 -12.11 -3.62 -0.04
CA VAL A 96 -12.09 -4.78 -0.93
C VAL A 96 -11.29 -5.89 -0.24
N THR A 97 -11.97 -6.99 0.10
CA THR A 97 -11.36 -8.17 0.74
C THR A 97 -11.39 -9.34 -0.26
N PRO A 98 -10.24 -9.72 -0.83
CA PRO A 98 -10.18 -10.84 -1.79
C PRO A 98 -10.44 -12.18 -1.10
N ASN A 99 -10.98 -13.11 -1.88
CA ASN A 99 -11.27 -14.48 -1.43
C ASN A 99 -9.98 -15.33 -1.34
N ASP A 100 -9.03 -15.10 -2.25
CA ASP A 100 -7.79 -15.86 -2.37
C ASP A 100 -6.59 -15.16 -1.70
N ILE A 101 -5.71 -15.96 -1.09
CA ILE A 101 -4.42 -15.49 -0.55
C ILE A 101 -3.56 -14.95 -1.70
N GLY A 102 -3.03 -13.74 -1.54
CA GLY A 102 -2.30 -13.01 -2.60
C GLY A 102 -3.17 -12.19 -3.52
N GLY A 103 -4.49 -12.37 -3.47
CA GLY A 103 -5.44 -11.55 -4.22
C GLY A 103 -5.35 -10.07 -3.86
N ASP A 104 -4.94 -9.73 -2.64
CA ASP A 104 -4.78 -8.35 -2.16
C ASP A 104 -3.63 -7.63 -2.86
N VAL A 105 -2.53 -8.34 -3.09
CA VAL A 105 -1.39 -7.78 -3.83
C VAL A 105 -1.75 -7.68 -5.31
N TYR A 106 -2.37 -8.72 -5.86
CA TYR A 106 -2.76 -8.73 -7.27
C TYR A 106 -3.78 -7.61 -7.60
N LEU A 107 -4.87 -7.53 -6.86
CA LEU A 107 -5.89 -6.50 -7.06
C LEU A 107 -5.34 -5.09 -6.82
N HIS A 108 -4.42 -4.90 -5.86
CA HIS A 108 -3.76 -3.60 -5.67
C HIS A 108 -2.93 -3.22 -6.91
N GLN A 109 -2.24 -4.18 -7.54
CA GLN A 109 -1.53 -3.93 -8.80
C GLN A 109 -2.50 -3.58 -9.93
N ILE A 110 -3.63 -4.26 -10.02
CA ILE A 110 -4.66 -3.99 -11.04
C ILE A 110 -5.28 -2.60 -10.84
N PHE A 111 -5.69 -2.23 -9.63
CA PHE A 111 -6.31 -0.93 -9.35
C PHE A 111 -5.39 0.25 -9.62
N ASN A 112 -4.08 0.12 -9.40
CA ASN A 112 -3.12 1.16 -9.75
C ASN A 112 -2.94 1.36 -11.27
N ARG A 113 -3.48 0.47 -12.11
CA ARG A 113 -3.37 0.52 -13.58
C ARG A 113 -4.70 0.84 -14.27
N ILE A 114 -5.83 0.55 -13.62
CA ILE A 114 -7.15 0.86 -14.16
C ILE A 114 -7.43 2.35 -13.98
N LYS A 115 -7.84 3.02 -15.06
CA LYS A 115 -8.45 4.35 -14.97
C LYS A 115 -9.93 4.18 -14.69
N PHE A 116 -10.37 4.59 -13.50
CA PHE A 116 -11.79 4.63 -13.19
C PHE A 116 -12.45 5.71 -14.07
N ARG A 117 -13.48 5.33 -14.83
CA ARG A 117 -14.18 6.24 -15.73
C ARG A 117 -14.94 7.28 -14.92
N ASN A 118 -14.84 8.52 -15.36
CA ASN A 118 -15.66 9.62 -14.86
C ASN A 118 -17.04 9.51 -15.52
N ASP A 119 -18.10 9.44 -14.72
CA ASP A 119 -19.49 9.32 -15.18
C ASP A 119 -20.10 10.63 -15.69
N GLY A 120 -19.28 11.67 -15.89
CA GLY A 120 -19.72 12.99 -16.36
C GLY A 120 -20.51 13.79 -15.33
N SER A 121 -20.70 13.28 -14.10
CA SER A 121 -21.39 14.00 -13.03
C SER A 121 -20.49 15.04 -12.36
N ILE A 122 -21.11 16.09 -11.81
CA ILE A 122 -20.42 17.16 -11.04
C ILE A 122 -19.80 16.57 -9.75
N GLN A 123 -20.38 15.49 -9.20
CA GLN A 123 -19.88 14.77 -8.03
C GLN A 123 -19.53 13.33 -8.39
N GLN A 124 -18.35 13.16 -8.98
CA GLN A 124 -17.85 11.84 -9.36
C GLN A 124 -17.78 10.90 -8.15
N GLN A 125 -18.26 9.67 -8.34
CA GLN A 125 -18.21 8.65 -7.30
C GLN A 125 -17.95 7.25 -7.87
N LEU A 126 -17.02 6.51 -7.26
CA LEU A 126 -16.91 5.06 -7.46
C LEU A 126 -17.86 4.35 -6.50
N THR A 127 -18.71 3.46 -7.03
CA THR A 127 -19.71 2.74 -6.23
C THR A 127 -19.34 1.27 -6.08
N VAL A 128 -19.95 0.59 -5.11
CA VAL A 128 -19.77 -0.86 -4.94
C VAL A 128 -20.19 -1.63 -6.20
N PRO A 129 -21.38 -1.39 -6.80
CA PRO A 129 -21.76 -2.10 -8.03
C PRO A 129 -20.82 -1.82 -9.20
N SER A 130 -20.38 -0.56 -9.37
CA SER A 130 -19.50 -0.21 -10.49
C SER A 130 -18.09 -0.79 -10.35
N LEU A 131 -17.58 -0.97 -9.12
CA LEU A 131 -16.32 -1.68 -8.89
C LEU A 131 -16.49 -3.19 -9.06
N ALA A 132 -17.59 -3.76 -8.56
CA ALA A 132 -17.88 -5.19 -8.65
C ALA A 132 -18.04 -5.68 -10.10
N SER A 133 -18.60 -4.85 -10.99
CA SER A 133 -18.84 -5.18 -12.40
C SER A 133 -17.61 -5.05 -13.31
N ILE A 134 -16.47 -4.62 -12.78
CA ILE A 134 -15.23 -4.59 -13.56
C ILE A 134 -14.77 -6.04 -13.77
N GLU A 135 -14.57 -6.41 -15.03
CA GLU A 135 -14.02 -7.70 -15.42
C GLU A 135 -12.50 -7.59 -15.58
N ILE A 136 -11.75 -8.49 -14.93
CA ILE A 136 -10.29 -8.52 -14.99
C ILE A 136 -9.79 -9.95 -15.25
N PRO A 137 -8.61 -10.11 -15.89
CA PRO A 137 -7.89 -11.37 -15.84
C PRO A 137 -7.59 -11.73 -14.38
N TYR A 138 -7.86 -12.98 -13.98
CA TYR A 138 -7.61 -13.41 -12.60
C TYR A 138 -6.92 -14.78 -12.56
N PRO A 139 -5.68 -14.87 -12.03
CA PRO A 139 -5.00 -16.15 -11.88
C PRO A 139 -5.73 -17.07 -10.91
N ASN A 140 -5.48 -18.37 -11.02
CA ASN A 140 -6.01 -19.33 -10.06
C ASN A 140 -5.36 -19.15 -8.66
N ALA A 141 -6.03 -19.69 -7.63
CA ALA A 141 -5.61 -19.56 -6.25
C ALA A 141 -4.17 -20.06 -5.97
N SER A 142 -3.73 -21.12 -6.63
CA SER A 142 -2.37 -21.66 -6.44
C SER A 142 -1.29 -20.70 -6.94
N THR A 143 -1.51 -20.06 -8.08
CA THR A 143 -0.62 -19.04 -8.64
C THR A 143 -0.60 -17.79 -7.75
N LEU A 144 -1.77 -17.33 -7.28
CA LEU A 144 -1.86 -16.18 -6.37
C LEU A 144 -1.14 -16.46 -5.04
N LYS A 145 -1.26 -17.67 -4.50
CA LYS A 145 -0.55 -18.07 -3.29
C LYS A 145 0.97 -18.11 -3.50
N ALA A 146 1.44 -18.64 -4.63
CA ALA A 146 2.88 -18.59 -4.96
C ALA A 146 3.38 -17.15 -5.09
N PHE A 147 2.59 -16.28 -5.73
CA PHE A 147 2.86 -14.85 -5.82
C PHE A 147 2.91 -14.18 -4.44
N ALA A 148 1.99 -14.51 -3.54
CA ALA A 148 1.97 -14.04 -2.15
C ALA A 148 3.23 -14.43 -1.39
N ASN A 149 3.67 -15.69 -1.50
CA ASN A 149 4.85 -16.19 -0.80
C ASN A 149 6.12 -15.41 -1.15
N ILE A 150 6.20 -14.90 -2.39
CA ILE A 150 7.31 -14.06 -2.84
C ILE A 150 7.12 -12.61 -2.40
N THR A 151 5.90 -12.08 -2.49
CA THR A 151 5.63 -10.64 -2.32
C THR A 151 5.41 -10.22 -0.87
N TYR A 152 4.78 -11.04 -0.03
CA TYR A 152 4.50 -10.71 1.37
C TYR A 152 5.77 -10.38 2.17
N PRO A 153 6.88 -11.16 2.09
CA PRO A 153 8.12 -10.79 2.78
C PRO A 153 8.67 -9.43 2.35
N LEU A 154 8.54 -9.10 1.06
CA LEU A 154 8.98 -7.81 0.51
C LEU A 154 8.11 -6.65 1.04
N ILE A 155 6.79 -6.86 1.11
CA ILE A 155 5.83 -5.87 1.64
C ILE A 155 6.10 -5.62 3.12
N GLU A 156 6.32 -6.67 3.92
CA GLU A 156 6.66 -6.50 5.34
C GLU A 156 8.00 -5.77 5.51
N LYS A 157 9.00 -6.04 4.67
CA LYS A 157 10.26 -5.30 4.70
C LYS A 157 10.08 -3.82 4.34
N ILE A 158 9.23 -3.51 3.37
CA ILE A 158 8.89 -2.10 3.04
C ILE A 158 8.24 -1.42 4.24
N LYS A 159 7.31 -2.10 4.93
CA LYS A 159 6.63 -1.57 6.11
C LYS A 159 7.61 -1.32 7.26
N GLN A 160 8.49 -2.26 7.55
CA GLN A 160 9.54 -2.10 8.57
C GLN A 160 10.46 -0.93 8.25
N ASN A 161 10.89 -0.80 6.99
CA ASN A 161 11.72 0.32 6.56
C ASN A 161 11.02 1.66 6.72
N LYS A 162 9.70 1.75 6.47
CA LYS A 162 8.92 2.99 6.71
C LYS A 162 8.94 3.37 8.19
N ILE A 163 8.70 2.41 9.08
CA ILE A 163 8.75 2.64 10.54
C ILE A 163 10.13 3.14 10.97
N GLN A 164 11.20 2.49 10.50
CA GLN A 164 12.58 2.91 10.79
C GLN A 164 12.87 4.32 10.29
N ILE A 165 12.37 4.69 9.10
CA ILE A 165 12.52 6.05 8.56
C ILE A 165 11.80 7.07 9.45
N GLU A 166 10.60 6.77 9.92
CA GLU A 166 9.85 7.64 10.84
C GLU A 166 10.61 7.82 12.17
N GLU A 167 11.08 6.73 12.78
CA GLU A 167 11.85 6.76 14.03
C GLU A 167 13.16 7.55 13.89
N LEU A 168 13.93 7.30 12.83
CA LEU A 168 15.18 8.01 12.56
C LEU A 168 14.94 9.50 12.27
N THR A 169 13.83 9.84 11.62
CA THR A 169 13.45 11.24 11.35
C THR A 169 13.12 11.96 12.66
N MET A 170 12.37 11.32 13.55
CA MET A 170 12.05 11.86 14.87
C MET A 170 13.31 12.07 15.71
N GLN A 171 14.21 11.07 15.77
CA GLN A 171 15.49 11.19 16.47
C GLN A 171 16.36 12.32 15.92
N ARG A 172 16.41 12.47 14.59
CA ARG A 172 17.13 13.60 13.96
C ARG A 172 16.56 14.93 14.42
N ASP A 173 15.24 15.09 14.39
CA ASP A 173 14.58 16.35 14.72
C ASP A 173 14.67 16.71 16.21
N GLU A 174 14.75 15.70 17.09
CA GLU A 174 15.02 15.88 18.53
C GLU A 174 16.49 16.24 18.81
N LEU A 175 17.45 15.58 18.14
CA LEU A 175 18.88 15.77 18.39
C LEU A 175 19.42 17.06 17.78
N LEU A 176 18.89 17.49 16.63
CA LEU A 176 19.42 18.66 15.91
C LEU A 176 19.41 19.95 16.77
N PRO A 177 18.33 20.31 17.49
CA PRO A 177 18.34 21.45 18.41
C PRO A 177 19.37 21.30 19.54
N LEU A 178 19.53 20.09 20.10
CA LEU A 178 20.49 19.81 21.18
C LEU A 178 21.95 19.94 20.71
N LEU A 179 22.22 19.59 19.46
CA LEU A 179 23.53 19.82 18.84
C LEU A 179 23.76 21.32 18.58
N MET A 180 22.74 22.03 18.07
CA MET A 180 22.83 23.45 17.75
C MET A 180 22.99 24.35 18.98
N ASN A 181 22.43 23.97 20.12
CA ASN A 181 22.55 24.71 21.37
C ASN A 181 23.70 24.22 22.27
N GLY A 182 24.51 23.27 21.79
CA GLY A 182 25.69 22.74 22.48
C GLY A 182 25.39 21.83 23.68
N GLN A 183 24.14 21.42 23.89
CA GLN A 183 23.76 20.46 24.94
C GLN A 183 24.16 19.02 24.59
N ALA A 184 24.45 18.74 23.33
CA ALA A 184 25.02 17.49 22.85
C ALA A 184 26.27 17.76 22.00
N MET A 185 27.27 16.87 22.08
CA MET A 185 28.48 16.93 21.25
C MET A 185 28.59 15.66 20.39
N VAL A 186 29.08 15.81 19.16
CA VAL A 186 29.40 14.67 18.29
C VAL A 186 30.79 14.16 18.66
N ASN A 187 30.89 12.88 19.00
CA ASN A 187 32.18 12.26 19.28
C ASN A 187 32.93 12.04 17.94
N SER A 188 33.91 12.89 17.65
CA SER A 188 34.63 12.94 16.36
C SER A 188 35.34 11.64 16.00
N ASP A 189 35.74 10.85 16.99
CA ASP A 189 36.52 9.63 16.81
C ASP A 189 35.71 8.48 16.19
N LEU A 190 34.37 8.56 16.22
CA LEU A 190 33.45 7.63 15.56
C LEU A 190 33.03 8.09 14.16
N ALA A 191 33.37 9.32 13.74
CA ALA A 191 33.00 9.86 12.44
C ALA A 191 33.77 9.19 11.29
N GLU A 192 35.03 8.81 11.51
CA GLU A 192 35.84 8.11 10.50
C GLU A 192 35.30 6.69 10.21
N THR A 193 34.86 5.97 11.24
CA THR A 193 34.24 4.65 11.09
C THR A 193 32.83 4.73 10.49
N GLY A 194 32.07 5.77 10.84
CA GLY A 194 30.75 6.06 10.25
C GLY A 194 30.81 6.42 8.75
N PHE A 195 31.85 7.12 8.29
CA PHE A 195 32.04 7.47 6.88
C PHE A 195 32.34 6.23 6.03
N ILE A 196 33.16 5.31 6.53
CA ILE A 196 33.44 4.02 5.87
C ILE A 196 32.15 3.19 5.75
N LEU A 197 31.34 3.11 6.80
CA LEU A 197 30.08 2.38 6.80
C LEU A 197 29.03 3.04 5.87
N PHE A 198 29.00 4.38 5.81
CA PHE A 198 28.19 5.14 4.86
C PHE A 198 28.59 4.86 3.41
N CYS A 199 29.89 4.80 3.10
CA CYS A 199 30.38 4.45 1.77
C CYS A 199 29.96 3.03 1.35
N ILE A 200 30.03 2.05 2.27
CA ILE A 200 29.59 0.67 2.04
C ILE A 200 28.06 0.59 1.84
N SER A 201 27.29 1.36 2.62
CA SER A 201 25.83 1.51 2.51
C SER A 201 25.38 2.17 1.20
N SER A 202 26.11 3.20 0.75
CA SER A 202 25.85 3.87 -0.54
C SER A 202 26.11 2.94 -1.72
N ALA A 203 27.20 2.16 -1.68
CA ALA A 203 27.50 1.15 -2.71
C ALA A 203 26.39 0.09 -2.81
N THR A 204 25.83 -0.35 -1.67
CA THR A 204 24.69 -1.29 -1.64
C THR A 204 23.38 -0.63 -2.08
N LYS A 205 23.13 0.65 -1.81
CA LYS A 205 22.01 1.43 -2.37
C LYS A 205 22.06 1.54 -3.89
N VAL A 206 23.23 1.78 -4.47
CA VAL A 206 23.42 1.82 -5.93
C VAL A 206 23.12 0.45 -6.54
N CYS A 207 23.57 -0.63 -5.89
CA CYS A 207 23.24 -2.00 -6.29
C CYS A 207 21.72 -2.27 -6.20
N PHE A 208 21.05 -1.77 -5.15
CA PHE A 208 19.59 -1.89 -4.98
C PHE A 208 18.82 -1.05 -6.01
N GLN A 209 19.31 0.14 -6.41
CA GLN A 209 18.72 0.93 -7.48
C GLN A 209 18.90 0.29 -8.85
N LEU A 210 20.04 -0.35 -9.12
CA LEU A 210 20.25 -1.17 -10.32
C LEU A 210 19.28 -2.35 -10.36
N ILE A 211 19.11 -3.07 -9.24
CA ILE A 211 18.12 -4.15 -9.13
C ILE A 211 16.69 -3.61 -9.29
N LYS A 212 16.36 -2.45 -8.71
CA LYS A 212 15.05 -1.80 -8.86
C LYS A 212 14.81 -1.36 -10.31
N SER A 213 15.83 -0.83 -11.00
CA SER A 213 15.78 -0.44 -12.41
C SER A 213 15.61 -1.67 -13.33
N ILE A 214 16.30 -2.78 -13.03
CA ILE A 214 16.12 -4.05 -13.72
C ILE A 214 14.71 -4.59 -13.48
N ILE A 215 14.19 -4.58 -12.25
CA ILE A 215 12.84 -5.03 -11.94
C ILE A 215 11.79 -4.12 -12.61
N VAL A 216 11.96 -2.80 -12.56
CA VAL A 216 11.03 -1.83 -13.18
C VAL A 216 11.06 -1.95 -14.70
N ASN A 217 12.22 -2.08 -15.33
CA ASN A 217 12.33 -2.29 -16.78
C ASN A 217 11.79 -3.66 -17.22
N SER A 218 11.99 -4.71 -16.42
CA SER A 218 11.38 -6.03 -16.65
C SER A 218 9.86 -5.96 -16.54
N VAL A 219 9.33 -5.07 -15.70
CA VAL A 219 7.89 -4.83 -15.54
C VAL A 219 7.33 -3.88 -16.62
N LEU A 220 8.14 -2.96 -17.16
CA LEU A 220 7.76 -2.04 -18.23
C LEU A 220 7.58 -2.77 -19.58
N ILE A 221 8.38 -3.80 -19.85
CA ILE A 221 8.26 -4.65 -21.05
C ILE A 221 6.91 -5.36 -21.10
N ILE A 222 6.32 -5.66 -19.94
CA ILE A 222 4.98 -6.26 -19.83
C ILE A 222 3.89 -5.21 -20.11
N ALA A 223 4.12 -3.95 -19.77
CA ALA A 223 3.15 -2.87 -19.95
C ALA A 223 2.99 -2.43 -21.42
N PHE A 224 4.03 -2.56 -22.24
CA PHE A 224 3.97 -2.28 -23.69
C PHE A 224 3.13 -3.30 -24.48
N TYR A 225 2.83 -4.47 -23.91
CA TYR A 225 2.03 -5.51 -24.57
C TYR A 225 0.55 -5.52 -24.15
N ILE A 226 0.12 -4.64 -23.24
CA ILE A 226 -1.27 -4.57 -22.76
C ILE A 226 -2.06 -3.43 -23.47
N ASN A 227 -1.44 -2.72 -24.42
CA ASN A 227 -2.12 -1.80 -25.35
C ASN A 227 -1.44 -1.81 -26.73
N PRO A 228 -2.03 -2.44 -27.76
CA PRO A 228 -2.13 -1.81 -29.07
C PRO A 228 -3.18 -0.67 -29.05
#